data_AF-A0A7Y5IWH7-F1
#
_entry.id   AF-A0A7Y5IWH7-F1
#
_cell.length_a   1.000
_cell.length_b   1.000
_cell.length_c   1.000
_cell.angle_alpha   90.00
_cell.angle_beta   90.00
_cell.angle_gamma   90.00
#
_symmetry.space_group_name_H-M   'P 1'
#
loop_
_entity.id
_entity.type
_entity.pdbx_description
1 polymer ?
#
loop_
_entity_poly.entity_id
_entity_poly.type
_entity_poly.pdbx_seq_one_letter_code
_entity_poly.pdbx_strand_id
1 'polypeptide(L)'
;MTPRPSVFRSIAVAPILLAFLSLAGIQAAGKRDLPFQSNFPDDFPTVDQLKFLDISKQTLKGEEFLGKPVLVIFFDPGCGKCTGKLPTIEKIRKNFSSEGVTVLGLSSKGGGLGSVSSSYPEWIWVTNSPGIKHKLQSSRTMEAFVFDRLGQVAFRVPIDGSEWKTYLELGLGAVSERALDLSDMPHGFAGSDVCGMCHRAEYDQWKSTPHARGYEVLVETNNLHRPECHSCHVTAEQGRAERPWPVTARGQLTPKEFQEIGCEECHGPGGPHRTKPFAEGHLYSTKEESCLRCHNAEVAGCAKDWKTEWNYSEYLKQVAHGAGSTTRSVPDPIEIQN
;
A
#
# COMPACT_ATOMS: atom_id res chain seq x y z
N MET A 1 54.06 -71.19 22.29
CA MET A 1 54.27 -70.02 21.41
C MET A 1 52.92 -69.36 21.19
N THR A 2 52.81 -68.10 21.58
CA THR A 2 51.59 -67.30 21.79
C THR A 2 50.76 -67.07 20.52
N PRO A 3 49.43 -67.28 20.52
CA PRO A 3 48.57 -66.81 19.44
C PRO A 3 48.26 -65.30 19.57
N ARG A 4 48.22 -64.63 18.42
CA ARG A 4 48.07 -63.18 18.21
C ARG A 4 46.80 -62.60 18.85
N PRO A 5 46.85 -61.36 19.38
CA PRO A 5 45.64 -60.64 19.78
C PRO A 5 44.90 -60.12 18.54
N SER A 6 43.57 -60.25 18.58
CA SER A 6 42.60 -59.75 17.61
C SER A 6 42.56 -58.22 17.59
N VAL A 7 42.69 -57.64 16.40
CA VAL A 7 42.54 -56.20 16.16
C VAL A 7 41.04 -55.85 16.16
N PHE A 8 40.54 -55.30 17.27
CA PHE A 8 39.23 -54.63 17.28
C PHE A 8 39.39 -53.25 16.62
N ARG A 9 38.86 -53.10 15.40
CA ARG A 9 38.68 -51.80 14.76
C ARG A 9 37.60 -51.03 15.53
N SER A 10 38.00 -49.96 16.22
CA SER A 10 37.06 -48.97 16.75
C SER A 10 36.40 -48.25 15.58
N ILE A 11 35.08 -48.37 15.46
CA ILE A 11 34.27 -47.56 14.55
C ILE A 11 34.21 -46.17 15.17
N ALA A 12 34.88 -45.20 14.55
CA ALA A 12 34.73 -43.80 14.91
C ALA A 12 33.29 -43.36 14.59
N VAL A 13 32.49 -43.15 15.63
CA VAL A 13 31.18 -42.49 15.50
C VAL A 13 31.48 -41.00 15.27
N ALA A 14 31.35 -40.56 14.02
CA ALA A 14 31.41 -39.14 13.70
C ALA A 14 30.27 -38.41 14.44
N PRO A 15 30.54 -37.29 15.13
CA PRO A 15 29.48 -36.53 15.77
C PRO A 15 28.61 -35.95 14.66
N ILE A 16 27.33 -36.34 14.65
CA ILE A 16 26.31 -35.67 13.86
C ILE A 16 26.24 -34.24 14.41
N LEU A 17 26.81 -33.30 13.68
CA LEU A 17 26.58 -31.87 13.87
C LEU A 17 25.08 -31.65 13.62
N LEU A 18 24.29 -31.73 14.69
CA LEU A 18 22.98 -31.11 14.76
C LEU A 18 23.21 -29.62 14.54
N ALA A 19 23.01 -29.20 13.29
CA ALA A 19 22.90 -27.80 12.96
C ALA A 19 21.74 -27.25 13.79
N PHE A 20 22.06 -26.58 14.90
CA PHE A 20 21.15 -25.69 15.57
C PHE A 20 20.82 -24.59 14.57
N LEU A 21 19.75 -24.78 13.80
CA LEU A 21 19.04 -23.70 13.14
C LEU A 21 18.62 -22.77 14.27
N SER A 22 19.41 -21.72 14.49
CA SER A 22 19.03 -20.63 15.38
C SER A 22 17.66 -20.15 14.93
N LEU A 23 16.68 -20.15 15.82
CA LEU A 23 15.35 -19.54 15.63
C LEU A 23 15.39 -18.02 15.35
N ALA A 24 16.57 -17.44 15.12
CA ALA A 24 16.77 -16.03 14.80
C ALA A 24 16.57 -15.71 13.30
N GLY A 25 15.67 -16.42 12.62
CA GLY A 25 15.42 -16.26 11.18
C GLY A 25 13.96 -15.99 10.79
N ILE A 26 13.03 -15.98 11.75
CA ILE A 26 11.68 -15.50 11.49
C ILE A 26 11.70 -14.03 11.85
N GLN A 27 11.96 -13.20 10.84
CA GLN A 27 11.60 -11.78 10.89
C GLN A 27 10.15 -11.75 11.39
N ALA A 28 9.91 -11.19 12.58
CA ALA A 28 8.57 -10.76 12.94
C ALA A 28 8.03 -10.04 11.70
N ALA A 29 6.89 -10.48 11.17
CA ALA A 29 6.29 -9.86 10.00
C ALA A 29 6.15 -8.37 10.34
N GLY A 30 7.10 -7.58 9.85
CA GLY A 30 7.13 -6.16 10.13
C GLY A 30 5.84 -5.60 9.58
N LYS A 31 5.15 -4.78 10.39
CA LYS A 31 4.00 -3.99 9.96
C LYS A 31 4.27 -3.52 8.54
N ARG A 32 3.40 -3.89 7.61
CA ARG A 32 3.61 -3.52 6.23
C ARG A 32 3.49 -2.00 6.13
N ASP A 33 4.61 -1.35 5.86
CA ASP A 33 4.57 0.05 5.48
C ASP A 33 3.86 0.14 4.14
N LEU A 34 2.99 1.16 4.01
CA LEU A 34 2.33 1.48 2.76
C LEU A 34 3.40 1.57 1.65
N PRO A 35 3.09 1.15 0.40
CA PRO A 35 4.03 1.24 -0.72
C PRO A 35 4.38 2.69 -1.12
N PHE A 36 3.81 3.66 -0.39
CA PHE A 36 4.01 5.10 -0.44
C PHE A 36 4.00 5.64 0.99
N GLN A 37 4.55 6.83 1.22
CA GLN A 37 4.44 7.53 2.49
C GLN A 37 3.29 8.53 2.42
N SER A 38 2.36 8.47 3.39
CA SER A 38 1.25 9.41 3.57
C SER A 38 1.27 10.14 4.92
N ASN A 39 2.23 9.77 5.79
CA ASN A 39 2.42 10.37 7.09
C ASN A 39 3.67 11.23 7.05
N PHE A 40 3.50 12.53 7.26
CA PHE A 40 4.58 13.52 7.28
C PHE A 40 4.59 14.21 8.65
N PRO A 41 5.77 14.59 9.17
CA PRO A 41 5.87 15.47 10.32
C PRO A 41 5.10 16.79 10.10
N ASP A 42 4.61 17.42 11.17
CA ASP A 42 3.87 18.69 11.10
C ASP A 42 4.72 19.83 10.49
N ASP A 43 6.04 19.74 10.56
CA ASP A 43 7.00 20.69 9.99
C ASP A 43 7.49 20.31 8.58
N PHE A 44 6.88 19.31 7.94
CA PHE A 44 7.26 18.92 6.58
C PHE A 44 6.93 20.05 5.58
N PRO A 45 7.83 20.37 4.62
CA PRO A 45 7.63 21.54 3.77
C PRO A 45 6.37 21.48 2.92
N THR A 46 5.58 22.55 2.97
CA THR A 46 4.48 22.78 2.04
C THR A 46 5.00 23.37 0.73
N VAL A 47 4.22 23.28 -0.36
CA VAL A 47 4.67 23.74 -1.68
C VAL A 47 5.00 25.24 -1.67
N ASP A 48 4.25 26.06 -0.94
CA ASP A 48 4.44 27.50 -0.80
C ASP A 48 5.74 27.89 -0.06
N GLN A 49 6.30 26.97 0.73
CA GLN A 49 7.61 27.16 1.36
C GLN A 49 8.78 26.81 0.41
N LEU A 50 8.47 26.28 -0.78
CA LEU A 50 9.46 25.91 -1.79
C LEU A 50 9.65 27.02 -2.83
N LYS A 51 10.83 27.00 -3.44
CA LYS A 51 11.18 27.85 -4.58
C LYS A 51 11.80 26.95 -5.63
N PHE A 52 11.37 27.08 -6.87
CA PHE A 52 11.86 26.27 -7.96
C PHE A 52 12.62 27.15 -8.95
N LEU A 53 13.69 26.63 -9.52
CA LEU A 53 14.39 27.28 -10.62
C LEU A 53 14.09 26.51 -11.90
N ASP A 54 13.42 27.16 -12.84
CA ASP A 54 13.07 26.54 -14.13
C ASP A 54 14.27 26.45 -15.08
N ILE A 55 14.07 25.82 -16.24
CA ILE A 55 15.11 25.67 -17.27
C ILE A 55 15.52 26.99 -17.94
N SER A 56 14.70 28.04 -17.83
CA SER A 56 14.97 29.41 -18.29
C SER A 56 15.69 30.25 -17.22
N LYS A 57 16.03 29.65 -16.06
CA LYS A 57 16.61 30.29 -14.87
C LYS A 57 15.68 31.29 -14.19
N GLN A 58 14.38 31.22 -14.45
CA GLN A 58 13.38 31.96 -13.70
C GLN A 58 13.11 31.25 -12.37
N THR A 59 13.06 32.04 -11.29
CA THR A 59 12.60 31.54 -10.00
C THR A 59 11.09 31.55 -9.98
N LEU A 60 10.49 30.37 -9.78
CA LEU A 60 9.07 30.16 -9.55
C LEU A 60 8.84 30.06 -8.05
N LYS A 61 7.88 30.83 -7.54
CA LYS A 61 7.47 30.80 -6.14
C LYS A 61 6.48 29.68 -5.91
N GLY A 62 6.65 28.93 -4.83
CA GLY A 62 5.77 27.82 -4.47
C GLY A 62 4.29 28.21 -4.34
N GLU A 63 4.06 29.44 -3.87
CA GLU A 63 2.77 30.08 -3.68
C GLU A 63 1.93 30.11 -4.99
N GLU A 64 2.58 30.12 -6.15
CA GLU A 64 1.92 30.11 -7.47
C GLU A 64 1.22 28.77 -7.78
N PHE A 65 1.52 27.74 -6.99
CA PHE A 65 0.95 26.39 -7.12
C PHE A 65 -0.14 26.09 -6.09
N LEU A 66 -0.53 27.03 -5.24
CA LEU A 66 -1.70 26.86 -4.37
C LEU A 66 -3.00 26.80 -5.19
N GLY A 67 -4.02 26.16 -4.62
CA GLY A 67 -5.35 25.99 -5.22
C GLY A 67 -5.47 24.84 -6.24
N LYS A 68 -4.37 24.16 -6.56
CA LYS A 68 -4.34 23.05 -7.52
C LYS A 68 -3.51 21.88 -6.97
N PRO A 69 -3.80 20.63 -7.36
CA PRO A 69 -2.92 19.51 -7.08
C PRO A 69 -1.57 19.67 -7.79
N VAL A 70 -0.48 19.37 -7.08
CA VAL A 70 0.88 19.51 -7.61
C VAL A 70 1.62 18.19 -7.52
N LEU A 71 2.19 17.76 -8.64
CA LEU A 71 3.00 16.55 -8.73
C LEU A 71 4.46 16.93 -8.98
N VAL A 72 5.32 16.80 -7.98
CA VAL A 72 6.78 17.01 -8.13
C VAL A 72 7.47 15.68 -8.37
N ILE A 73 8.14 15.54 -9.51
CA ILE A 73 8.75 14.27 -9.94
C ILE A 73 10.26 14.41 -9.99
N PHE A 74 10.94 13.71 -9.08
CA PHE A 74 12.38 13.60 -9.05
C PHE A 74 12.85 12.51 -10.01
N PHE A 75 13.63 12.87 -11.02
CA PHE A 75 14.18 11.89 -11.97
C PHE A 75 15.55 12.32 -12.50
N ASP A 76 16.22 11.40 -13.21
CA ASP A 76 17.47 11.68 -13.90
C ASP A 76 17.23 11.73 -15.42
N PRO A 77 17.38 12.90 -16.08
CA PRO A 77 17.19 13.02 -17.53
C PRO A 77 18.18 12.21 -18.36
N GLY A 78 19.33 11.82 -17.79
CA GLY A 78 20.31 10.96 -18.42
C GLY A 78 20.03 9.45 -18.24
N CYS A 79 18.98 9.08 -17.50
CA CYS A 79 18.64 7.68 -17.23
C CYS A 79 17.47 7.22 -18.10
N GLY A 80 17.74 6.34 -19.08
CA GLY A 80 16.72 5.82 -20.00
C GLY A 80 15.53 5.13 -19.31
N LYS A 81 15.76 4.46 -18.16
CA LYS A 81 14.68 3.85 -17.37
C LYS A 81 13.80 4.90 -16.68
N CYS A 82 14.34 6.06 -16.31
CA CYS A 82 13.57 7.16 -15.73
C CYS A 82 12.77 7.86 -16.83
N THR A 83 13.43 8.25 -17.92
CA THR A 83 12.79 8.96 -19.04
C THR A 83 11.74 8.11 -19.74
N GLY A 84 11.94 6.79 -19.81
CA GLY A 84 10.95 5.84 -20.34
C GLY A 84 9.64 5.75 -19.55
N LYS A 85 9.58 6.26 -18.31
CA LYS A 85 8.34 6.32 -17.51
C LYS A 85 7.53 7.59 -17.74
N LEU A 86 8.15 8.66 -18.25
CA LEU A 86 7.51 9.96 -18.48
C LEU A 86 6.27 9.88 -19.40
N PRO A 87 6.23 9.07 -20.48
CA PRO A 87 5.01 8.94 -21.30
C PRO A 87 3.82 8.39 -20.51
N THR A 88 4.08 7.47 -19.57
CA THR A 88 3.02 6.91 -18.71
C THR A 88 2.54 7.95 -17.70
N ILE A 89 3.46 8.69 -17.08
CA ILE A 89 3.11 9.77 -16.16
C ILE A 89 2.30 10.85 -16.89
N GLU A 90 2.67 11.20 -18.13
CA GLU A 90 1.91 12.16 -18.93
C GLU A 90 0.51 11.65 -19.24
N LYS A 91 0.34 10.36 -19.55
CA LYS A 91 -0.98 9.75 -19.71
C LYS A 91 -1.82 9.90 -18.44
N ILE A 92 -1.22 9.61 -17.28
CA ILE A 92 -1.87 9.79 -15.97
C ILE A 92 -2.26 11.26 -15.76
N ARG A 93 -1.34 12.21 -15.96
CA ARG A 93 -1.63 13.66 -15.83
C ARG A 93 -2.80 14.08 -16.71
N LYS A 94 -2.84 13.64 -17.98
CA LYS A 94 -3.94 13.96 -18.90
C LYS A 94 -5.29 13.48 -18.38
N ASN A 95 -5.34 12.32 -17.72
CA ASN A 95 -6.57 11.80 -17.10
C ASN A 95 -7.09 12.68 -15.97
N PHE A 96 -6.23 13.50 -15.36
CA PHE A 96 -6.58 14.47 -14.31
C PHE A 96 -6.46 15.94 -14.76
N SER A 97 -6.47 16.18 -16.08
CA SER A 97 -6.29 17.54 -16.62
C SER A 97 -7.46 18.47 -16.28
N SER A 98 -8.68 17.95 -16.19
CA SER A 98 -9.88 18.68 -15.76
C SER A 98 -9.79 19.20 -14.31
N GLU A 99 -9.00 18.54 -13.48
CA GLU A 99 -8.83 18.83 -12.05
C GLU A 99 -7.70 19.83 -11.80
N GLY A 100 -6.98 20.23 -12.86
CA GLY A 100 -5.92 21.23 -12.82
C GLY A 100 -4.57 20.72 -12.31
N VAL A 101 -4.32 19.40 -12.37
CA VAL A 101 -3.05 18.81 -11.92
C VAL A 101 -1.86 19.44 -12.65
N THR A 102 -0.94 20.01 -11.88
CA THR A 102 0.30 20.60 -12.38
C THR A 102 1.47 19.66 -12.10
N VAL A 103 2.30 19.40 -13.12
CA VAL A 103 3.48 18.53 -12.99
C VAL A 103 4.75 19.37 -13.02
N LEU A 104 5.59 19.22 -11.99
CA LEU A 104 6.95 19.74 -11.94
C LEU A 104 7.93 18.59 -12.17
N GLY A 105 8.49 18.53 -13.38
CA GLY A 105 9.55 17.58 -13.72
C GLY A 105 10.89 18.09 -13.20
N LEU A 106 11.42 17.45 -12.15
CA LEU A 106 12.61 17.89 -11.45
C LEU A 106 13.83 17.00 -11.75
N SER A 107 14.88 17.60 -12.33
CA SER A 107 16.15 16.89 -12.51
C SER A 107 16.92 16.79 -11.20
N SER A 108 17.04 15.57 -10.65
CA SER A 108 17.79 15.29 -9.42
C SER A 108 19.29 15.64 -9.54
N LYS A 109 19.82 15.76 -10.77
CA LYS A 109 21.19 16.18 -11.06
C LYS A 109 21.35 17.69 -11.24
N GLY A 110 20.25 18.45 -11.33
CA GLY A 110 20.26 19.90 -11.52
C GLY A 110 20.37 20.36 -12.97
N GLY A 111 20.36 19.47 -13.96
CA GLY A 111 20.46 19.81 -15.38
C GLY A 111 20.01 18.70 -16.34
N GLY A 112 20.26 18.85 -17.64
CA GLY A 112 19.96 17.83 -18.66
C GLY A 112 18.49 17.78 -19.12
N LEU A 113 17.65 18.71 -18.70
CA LEU A 113 16.22 18.72 -19.00
C LEU A 113 15.89 19.06 -20.47
N GLY A 114 16.83 19.66 -21.20
CA GLY A 114 16.65 19.96 -22.63
C GLY A 114 16.41 18.71 -23.50
N SER A 115 16.86 17.52 -23.07
CA SER A 115 16.66 16.28 -23.82
C SER A 115 15.24 15.72 -23.74
N VAL A 116 14.43 16.18 -22.78
CA VAL A 116 13.08 15.64 -22.53
C VAL A 116 11.98 16.70 -22.54
N SER A 117 12.32 17.96 -22.25
CA SER A 117 11.32 19.01 -22.00
C SER A 117 10.41 19.30 -23.18
N SER A 118 10.95 19.38 -24.39
CA SER A 118 10.17 19.64 -25.61
C SER A 118 9.09 18.58 -25.89
N SER A 119 9.23 17.37 -25.35
CA SER A 119 8.26 16.29 -25.53
C SER A 119 7.03 16.42 -24.61
N TYR A 120 7.11 17.24 -23.55
CA TYR A 120 6.01 17.45 -22.60
C TYR A 120 5.89 18.95 -22.28
N PRO A 121 5.33 19.76 -23.20
CA PRO A 121 5.25 21.21 -23.06
C PRO A 121 4.33 21.68 -21.92
N GLU A 122 3.39 20.83 -21.49
CA GLU A 122 2.48 21.11 -20.37
C GLU A 122 3.13 20.91 -18.99
N TRP A 123 4.35 20.38 -18.94
CA TRP A 123 5.09 20.19 -17.69
C TRP A 123 5.96 21.41 -17.41
N ILE A 124 6.07 21.73 -16.13
CA ILE A 124 7.01 22.74 -15.66
C ILE A 124 8.32 22.05 -15.33
N TRP A 125 9.39 22.38 -16.06
CA TRP A 125 10.68 21.75 -15.91
C TRP A 125 11.57 22.55 -14.97
N VAL A 126 11.95 21.92 -13.85
CA VAL A 126 12.66 22.58 -12.75
C VAL A 126 13.94 21.83 -12.39
N THR A 127 14.92 22.57 -11.90
CA THR A 127 16.18 21.99 -11.42
C THR A 127 16.10 21.67 -9.94
N ASN A 128 17.07 20.92 -9.43
CA ASN A 128 17.21 20.71 -7.99
C ASN A 128 17.61 21.98 -7.21
N SER A 129 17.78 23.15 -7.85
CA SER A 129 18.10 24.41 -7.17
C SER A 129 16.84 25.05 -6.55
N PRO A 130 16.89 25.58 -5.30
CA PRO A 130 18.03 25.71 -4.39
C PRO A 130 18.07 24.59 -3.32
N GLY A 131 18.15 23.32 -3.75
CA GLY A 131 18.22 22.15 -2.87
C GLY A 131 16.87 21.48 -2.59
N ILE A 132 15.94 21.46 -3.54
CA ILE A 132 14.58 20.91 -3.35
C ILE A 132 14.60 19.45 -2.89
N LYS A 133 15.51 18.63 -3.42
CA LYS A 133 15.73 17.24 -2.99
C LYS A 133 16.03 17.12 -1.49
N HIS A 134 16.86 18.04 -0.96
CA HIS A 134 17.18 18.08 0.46
C HIS A 134 15.97 18.52 1.29
N LYS A 135 15.27 19.58 0.84
CA LYS A 135 14.06 20.09 1.52
C LYS A 135 12.97 19.02 1.66
N LEU A 136 12.69 18.29 0.58
CA LEU A 136 11.71 17.21 0.58
C LEU A 136 12.26 15.86 1.07
N GLN A 137 13.50 15.83 1.60
CA GLN A 137 14.14 14.63 2.13
C GLN A 137 14.08 13.44 1.14
N SER A 138 14.18 13.73 -0.15
CA SER A 138 14.15 12.72 -1.21
C SER A 138 15.54 12.10 -1.34
N SER A 139 15.63 10.79 -1.14
CA SER A 139 16.88 10.03 -1.24
C SER A 139 16.98 9.22 -2.54
N ARG A 140 15.88 9.11 -3.28
CA ARG A 140 15.74 8.24 -4.46
C ARG A 140 15.76 9.05 -5.76
N THR A 141 16.05 8.34 -6.84
CA THR A 141 15.84 8.85 -8.21
C THR A 141 14.65 8.08 -8.77
N MET A 142 13.69 8.80 -9.36
CA MET A 142 12.37 8.29 -9.78
C MET A 142 11.39 8.15 -8.60
N GLU A 143 10.99 9.29 -8.06
CA GLU A 143 10.06 9.44 -6.93
C GLU A 143 9.15 10.64 -7.16
N ALA A 144 7.91 10.55 -6.70
CA ALA A 144 6.90 11.58 -6.83
C ALA A 144 6.45 12.08 -5.46
N PHE A 145 6.22 13.39 -5.35
CA PHE A 145 5.50 14.01 -4.24
C PHE A 145 4.21 14.60 -4.78
N VAL A 146 3.09 14.21 -4.18
CA VAL A 146 1.75 14.67 -4.52
C VAL A 146 1.33 15.65 -3.43
N PHE A 147 1.17 16.91 -3.81
CA PHE A 147 0.69 17.97 -2.95
C PHE A 147 -0.80 18.23 -3.22
N ASP A 148 -1.54 18.54 -2.16
CA ASP A 148 -2.93 18.94 -2.23
C ASP A 148 -3.10 20.42 -2.64
N ARG A 149 -4.35 20.86 -2.75
CA ARG A 149 -4.70 22.24 -3.11
C ARG A 149 -4.29 23.28 -2.05
N LEU A 150 -4.09 22.86 -0.80
CA LEU A 150 -3.59 23.70 0.29
C LEU A 150 -2.05 23.78 0.29
N GLY A 151 -1.39 23.01 -0.57
CA GLY A 151 0.05 22.94 -0.65
C GLY A 151 0.69 21.95 0.32
N GLN A 152 -0.07 21.11 1.02
CA GLN A 152 0.48 20.07 1.89
C GLN A 152 0.88 18.84 1.09
N VAL A 153 1.95 18.16 1.48
CA VAL A 153 2.30 16.88 0.88
C VAL A 153 1.34 15.81 1.40
N ALA A 154 0.51 15.29 0.51
CA ALA A 154 -0.41 14.21 0.81
C ALA A 154 0.26 12.84 0.65
N PHE A 155 1.08 12.67 -0.40
CA PHE A 155 1.73 11.39 -0.69
C PHE A 155 3.14 11.56 -1.23
N ARG A 156 4.01 10.62 -0.87
CA ARG A 156 5.31 10.38 -1.49
C ARG A 156 5.31 8.98 -2.07
N VAL A 157 5.39 8.88 -3.40
CA VAL A 157 5.21 7.65 -4.17
C VAL A 157 6.51 7.27 -4.88
N PRO A 158 7.12 6.11 -4.54
CA PRO A 158 8.21 5.53 -5.32
C PRO A 158 7.73 5.14 -6.73
N ILE A 159 8.46 5.53 -7.77
CA ILE A 159 8.09 5.28 -9.17
C ILE A 159 8.94 4.13 -9.75
N ASP A 160 9.03 3.01 -9.04
CA ASP A 160 9.88 1.86 -9.40
C ASP A 160 9.28 0.46 -9.18
N GLY A 161 8.27 0.28 -8.33
CA GLY A 161 7.52 -0.99 -8.16
C GLY A 161 6.61 -1.34 -9.34
N SER A 162 5.98 -2.52 -9.39
CA SER A 162 5.07 -2.90 -10.50
C SER A 162 3.80 -2.05 -10.53
N GLU A 163 3.27 -1.70 -9.36
CA GLU A 163 2.00 -1.00 -9.16
C GLU A 163 2.13 0.53 -9.05
N TRP A 164 3.30 1.10 -9.37
CA TRP A 164 3.56 2.53 -9.16
C TRP A 164 2.55 3.44 -9.86
N LYS A 165 2.00 2.99 -11.00
CA LYS A 165 1.01 3.73 -11.80
C LYS A 165 -0.28 3.91 -11.00
N THR A 166 -0.77 2.81 -10.43
CA THR A 166 -1.98 2.76 -9.61
C THR A 166 -1.82 3.67 -8.40
N TYR A 167 -0.70 3.59 -7.67
CA TYR A 167 -0.48 4.48 -6.52
C TYR A 167 -0.38 5.96 -6.89
N LEU A 168 0.21 6.28 -8.05
CA LEU A 168 0.24 7.66 -8.51
C LEU A 168 -1.16 8.16 -8.90
N GLU A 169 -1.94 7.35 -9.61
CA GLU A 169 -3.33 7.66 -9.96
C GLU A 169 -4.19 7.85 -8.70
N LEU A 170 -4.06 6.95 -7.72
CA LEU A 170 -4.75 7.03 -6.42
C LEU A 170 -4.36 8.27 -5.64
N GLY A 171 -3.07 8.60 -5.56
CA GLY A 171 -2.59 9.81 -4.90
C GLY A 171 -3.17 11.07 -5.54
N LEU A 172 -3.19 11.13 -6.89
CA LEU A 172 -3.80 12.25 -7.63
C LEU A 172 -5.32 12.30 -7.45
N GLY A 173 -6.02 11.16 -7.47
CA GLY A 173 -7.45 11.08 -7.21
C GLY A 173 -7.81 11.60 -5.83
N ALA A 174 -7.05 11.22 -4.81
CA ALA A 174 -7.23 11.67 -3.43
C ALA A 174 -7.11 13.20 -3.30
N VAL A 175 -6.03 13.80 -3.81
CA VAL A 175 -5.85 15.27 -3.71
C VAL A 175 -6.72 16.07 -4.68
N SER A 176 -7.32 15.41 -5.66
CA SER A 176 -8.24 16.02 -6.62
C SER A 176 -9.71 15.81 -6.24
N GLU A 177 -9.99 15.14 -5.11
CA GLU A 177 -11.33 14.75 -4.66
C GLU A 177 -12.13 13.96 -5.71
N ARG A 178 -11.41 13.18 -6.53
CA ARG A 178 -11.99 12.35 -7.57
C ARG A 178 -12.03 10.90 -7.11
N ALA A 179 -13.25 10.36 -6.99
CA ALA A 179 -13.45 8.93 -6.86
C ALA A 179 -12.88 8.22 -8.10
N LEU A 180 -12.02 7.24 -7.87
CA LEU A 180 -11.48 6.38 -8.91
C LEU A 180 -12.31 5.12 -9.03
N ASP A 181 -12.41 4.61 -10.25
CA ASP A 181 -13.01 3.32 -10.53
C ASP A 181 -11.99 2.22 -10.26
N LEU A 182 -12.29 1.34 -9.30
CA LEU A 182 -11.46 0.18 -8.95
C LEU A 182 -11.96 -1.11 -9.61
N SER A 183 -12.83 -1.03 -10.61
CA SER A 183 -13.42 -2.21 -11.26
C SER A 183 -12.43 -3.09 -11.99
N ASP A 184 -11.33 -2.50 -12.46
CA ASP A 184 -10.36 -3.11 -13.36
C ASP A 184 -9.08 -3.53 -12.64
N MET A 185 -9.12 -3.58 -11.29
CA MET A 185 -7.98 -4.03 -10.51
C MET A 185 -7.62 -5.48 -10.85
N PRO A 186 -6.32 -5.81 -10.95
CA PRO A 186 -5.89 -7.19 -11.14
C PRO A 186 -6.52 -8.10 -10.07
N HIS A 187 -7.14 -9.21 -10.49
CA HIS A 187 -7.86 -10.15 -9.61
C HIS A 187 -9.13 -9.59 -8.92
N GLY A 188 -9.52 -8.35 -9.23
CA GLY A 188 -10.70 -7.68 -8.68
C GLY A 188 -10.53 -7.09 -7.28
N PHE A 189 -9.34 -7.17 -6.69
CA PHE A 189 -9.06 -6.66 -5.35
C PHE A 189 -7.97 -5.59 -5.37
N ALA A 190 -8.10 -4.61 -4.49
CA ALA A 190 -7.18 -3.49 -4.38
C ALA A 190 -6.13 -3.68 -3.26
N GLY A 191 -6.49 -4.38 -2.19
CA GLY A 191 -5.71 -4.51 -0.95
C GLY A 191 -5.94 -3.34 0.01
N SER A 192 -5.83 -3.60 1.31
CA SER A 192 -6.13 -2.60 2.36
C SER A 192 -5.22 -1.37 2.27
N ASP A 193 -3.97 -1.55 1.83
CA ASP A 193 -3.02 -0.46 1.63
C ASP A 193 -3.53 0.58 0.62
N VAL A 194 -4.23 0.15 -0.43
CA VAL A 194 -4.87 1.05 -1.41
C VAL A 194 -6.03 1.80 -0.75
N CYS A 195 -6.86 1.12 0.05
CA CYS A 195 -7.96 1.77 0.76
C CYS A 195 -7.44 2.86 1.72
N GLY A 196 -6.33 2.61 2.41
CA GLY A 196 -5.68 3.54 3.33
C GLY A 196 -5.13 4.82 2.69
N MET A 197 -5.10 4.92 1.35
CA MET A 197 -4.75 6.16 0.65
C MET A 197 -5.77 7.27 0.90
N CYS A 198 -7.06 6.92 0.85
CA CYS A 198 -8.16 7.88 1.03
C CYS A 198 -8.85 7.68 2.39
N HIS A 199 -8.96 6.44 2.89
CA HIS A 199 -9.66 6.07 4.12
C HIS A 199 -8.70 5.83 5.27
N ARG A 200 -7.90 6.86 5.58
CA ARG A 200 -6.78 6.71 6.53
C ARG A 200 -7.23 6.43 7.96
N ALA A 201 -8.28 7.11 8.43
CA ALA A 201 -8.78 6.91 9.79
C ALA A 201 -9.31 5.48 9.99
N GLU A 202 -10.04 4.97 8.99
CA GLU A 202 -10.58 3.62 8.95
C GLU A 202 -9.45 2.57 8.87
N TYR A 203 -8.46 2.82 8.03
CA TYR A 203 -7.30 1.95 7.86
C TYR A 203 -6.42 1.89 9.12
N ASP A 204 -6.17 3.03 9.77
CA ASP A 204 -5.42 3.09 11.02
C ASP A 204 -6.16 2.37 12.16
N GLN A 205 -7.49 2.48 12.21
CA GLN A 205 -8.31 1.69 13.14
C GLN A 205 -8.20 0.19 12.81
N TRP A 206 -8.43 -0.22 11.56
CA TRP A 206 -8.35 -1.62 11.13
C TRP A 206 -6.98 -2.23 11.45
N LYS A 207 -5.88 -1.49 11.24
CA LYS A 207 -4.52 -1.91 11.60
C LYS A 207 -4.33 -2.26 13.07
N SER A 208 -5.15 -1.69 13.95
CA SER A 208 -5.11 -2.00 15.39
C SER A 208 -5.85 -3.30 15.75
N THR A 209 -6.62 -3.86 14.82
CA THR A 209 -7.43 -5.07 15.05
C THR A 209 -6.63 -6.36 14.74
N PRO A 210 -7.04 -7.52 15.29
CA PRO A 210 -6.46 -8.81 14.92
C PRO A 210 -6.59 -9.15 13.43
N HIS A 211 -7.56 -8.58 12.72
CA HIS A 211 -7.80 -8.84 11.30
C HIS A 211 -6.62 -8.43 10.42
N ALA A 212 -5.95 -7.33 10.73
CA ALA A 212 -4.74 -6.89 10.03
C ALA A 212 -3.55 -7.87 10.18
N ARG A 213 -3.62 -8.82 11.12
CA ARG A 213 -2.55 -9.77 11.43
C ARG A 213 -2.90 -11.22 11.08
N GLY A 214 -3.93 -11.43 10.25
CA GLY A 214 -4.44 -12.75 9.89
C GLY A 214 -3.34 -13.75 9.55
N TYR A 215 -2.50 -13.47 8.56
CA TYR A 215 -1.47 -14.40 8.13
C TYR A 215 -0.37 -14.67 9.17
N GLU A 216 -0.06 -13.69 10.03
CA GLU A 216 0.91 -13.86 11.11
C GLU A 216 0.48 -14.96 12.06
N VAL A 217 -0.82 -15.05 12.34
CA VAL A 217 -1.38 -16.12 13.18
C VAL A 217 -1.15 -17.50 12.55
N LEU A 218 -1.21 -17.63 11.22
CA LEU A 218 -0.90 -18.90 10.55
C LEU A 218 0.56 -19.32 10.74
N VAL A 219 1.48 -18.36 10.71
CA VAL A 219 2.90 -18.60 10.99
C VAL A 219 3.08 -19.05 12.45
N GLU A 220 2.51 -18.30 13.39
CA GLU A 220 2.66 -18.56 14.84
C GLU A 220 2.04 -19.90 15.27
N THR A 221 0.94 -20.30 14.64
CA THR A 221 0.23 -21.56 14.93
C THR A 221 0.68 -22.73 14.05
N ASN A 222 1.67 -22.53 13.18
CA ASN A 222 2.16 -23.53 12.22
C ASN A 222 1.06 -24.11 11.30
N ASN A 223 0.10 -23.26 10.91
CA ASN A 223 -1.06 -23.61 10.08
C ASN A 223 -0.92 -23.13 8.62
N LEU A 224 0.27 -22.71 8.20
CA LEU A 224 0.57 -22.22 6.85
C LEU A 224 0.26 -23.22 5.71
N HIS A 225 0.10 -24.50 6.01
CA HIS A 225 -0.19 -25.53 5.01
C HIS A 225 -1.62 -26.08 5.12
N ARG A 226 -2.48 -25.46 5.94
CA ARG A 226 -3.87 -25.86 6.14
C ARG A 226 -4.81 -24.98 5.31
N PRO A 227 -5.33 -25.46 4.16
CA PRO A 227 -6.19 -24.65 3.29
C PRO A 227 -7.43 -24.09 3.99
N GLU A 228 -7.99 -24.82 4.95
CA GLU A 228 -9.11 -24.40 5.78
C GLU A 228 -8.79 -23.15 6.61
N CYS A 229 -7.55 -22.97 7.05
CA CYS A 229 -7.13 -21.81 7.83
C CYS A 229 -6.85 -20.58 6.96
N HIS A 230 -6.34 -20.77 5.75
CA HIS A 230 -6.08 -19.63 4.86
C HIS A 230 -7.36 -18.90 4.47
N SER A 231 -8.45 -19.63 4.35
CA SER A 231 -9.78 -19.07 4.10
C SER A 231 -10.15 -17.93 5.07
N CYS A 232 -9.62 -17.95 6.29
CA CYS A 232 -9.92 -16.96 7.31
C CYS A 232 -8.77 -16.04 7.70
N HIS A 233 -7.59 -16.23 7.13
CA HIS A 233 -6.39 -15.49 7.50
C HIS A 233 -5.74 -14.80 6.29
N VAL A 234 -6.36 -14.95 5.12
CA VAL A 234 -5.97 -14.38 3.84
C VAL A 234 -7.20 -13.79 3.15
N THR A 235 -7.04 -12.58 2.64
CA THR A 235 -8.08 -11.88 1.87
C THR A 235 -8.28 -12.60 0.54
N ALA A 236 -9.53 -12.67 0.13
CA ALA A 236 -10.01 -13.26 -1.11
C ALA A 236 -9.94 -14.79 -1.21
N GLU A 237 -9.68 -15.52 -0.11
CA GLU A 237 -9.42 -16.97 -0.19
C GLU A 237 -10.64 -17.88 0.10
N GLN A 238 -11.65 -17.42 0.85
CA GLN A 238 -12.79 -18.26 1.24
C GLN A 238 -14.03 -18.13 0.36
N GLY A 239 -14.66 -19.28 0.07
CA GLY A 239 -16.06 -19.35 -0.36
C GLY A 239 -16.34 -18.88 -1.79
N ARG A 240 -15.31 -18.76 -2.63
CA ARG A 240 -15.45 -18.35 -4.04
C ARG A 240 -15.16 -19.54 -4.96
N ALA A 241 -15.93 -19.64 -6.05
CA ALA A 241 -15.87 -20.76 -7.00
C ALA A 241 -14.49 -20.91 -7.68
N GLU A 242 -13.70 -19.84 -7.72
CA GLU A 242 -12.33 -19.82 -8.22
C GLU A 242 -11.43 -19.16 -7.17
N ARG A 243 -10.30 -19.80 -6.83
CA ARG A 243 -9.27 -19.17 -6.00
C ARG A 243 -8.60 -18.06 -6.82
N PRO A 244 -8.52 -16.81 -6.33
CA PRO A 244 -7.90 -15.72 -7.08
C PRO A 244 -6.38 -15.86 -7.18
N TRP A 245 -5.74 -16.67 -6.31
CA TRP A 245 -4.29 -16.77 -6.21
C TRP A 245 -3.72 -18.00 -6.94
N PRO A 246 -2.70 -17.84 -7.79
CA PRO A 246 -2.09 -18.95 -8.51
C PRO A 246 -1.31 -19.88 -7.57
N VAL A 247 -1.46 -21.20 -7.78
CA VAL A 247 -0.64 -22.23 -7.13
C VAL A 247 0.67 -22.38 -7.91
N THR A 248 1.81 -22.27 -7.24
CA THR A 248 3.12 -22.49 -7.85
C THR A 248 3.69 -23.87 -7.52
N ALA A 249 4.73 -24.30 -8.24
CA ALA A 249 5.49 -25.52 -7.93
C ALA A 249 6.13 -25.52 -6.52
N ARG A 250 6.18 -24.37 -5.83
CA ARG A 250 6.66 -24.24 -4.44
C ARG A 250 5.53 -24.06 -3.42
N GLY A 251 4.27 -24.19 -3.83
CA GLY A 251 3.08 -23.98 -2.99
C GLY A 251 2.23 -22.78 -3.42
N GLN A 252 1.18 -22.51 -2.64
CA GLN A 252 0.27 -21.38 -2.81
C GLN A 252 0.99 -20.06 -2.47
N LEU A 253 1.05 -19.12 -3.41
CA LEU A 253 1.58 -17.78 -3.15
C LEU A 253 0.43 -16.79 -3.13
N THR A 254 -0.13 -16.58 -1.93
CA THR A 254 -0.92 -15.39 -1.67
C THR A 254 -0.02 -14.17 -1.82
N PRO A 255 -0.31 -13.23 -2.74
CA PRO A 255 0.43 -11.99 -2.83
C PRO A 255 0.45 -11.34 -1.46
N LYS A 256 1.60 -10.78 -1.09
CA LYS A 256 1.84 -10.42 0.30
C LYS A 256 0.74 -9.46 0.79
N GLU A 257 0.20 -8.59 -0.08
CA GLU A 257 -0.81 -7.55 0.18
C GLU A 257 -2.20 -8.09 0.54
N PHE A 258 -2.40 -9.40 0.39
CA PHE A 258 -3.62 -10.08 0.81
C PHE A 258 -3.39 -11.04 1.99
N GLN A 259 -2.19 -11.05 2.57
CA GLN A 259 -1.83 -11.85 3.76
C GLN A 259 -2.38 -11.25 5.06
N GLU A 260 -3.69 -11.02 5.09
CA GLU A 260 -4.44 -10.33 6.13
C GLU A 260 -5.93 -10.62 5.94
N ILE A 261 -6.77 -10.29 6.94
CA ILE A 261 -8.21 -10.12 6.75
C ILE A 261 -8.43 -8.63 6.46
N GLY A 262 -8.37 -8.28 5.18
CA GLY A 262 -8.30 -6.90 4.71
C GLY A 262 -9.64 -6.18 4.64
N CYS A 263 -9.60 -4.90 4.26
CA CYS A 263 -10.80 -4.06 4.10
C CYS A 263 -11.88 -4.71 3.22
N GLU A 264 -11.45 -5.42 2.18
CA GLU A 264 -12.30 -6.04 1.17
C GLU A 264 -12.97 -7.35 1.64
N GLU A 265 -12.60 -7.89 2.81
CA GLU A 265 -13.35 -8.96 3.49
C GLU A 265 -14.60 -8.45 4.20
N CYS A 266 -14.69 -7.13 4.43
CA CYS A 266 -15.86 -6.47 4.98
C CYS A 266 -16.63 -5.68 3.92
N HIS A 267 -15.92 -4.92 3.09
CA HIS A 267 -16.50 -3.98 2.12
C HIS A 267 -16.67 -4.56 0.71
N GLY A 268 -16.17 -5.77 0.48
CA GLY A 268 -16.14 -6.39 -0.83
C GLY A 268 -15.02 -5.85 -1.74
N PRO A 269 -14.75 -6.54 -2.85
CA PRO A 269 -13.69 -6.18 -3.80
C PRO A 269 -13.90 -4.80 -4.41
N GLY A 270 -12.95 -3.89 -4.21
CA GLY A 270 -13.01 -2.49 -4.65
C GLY A 270 -14.05 -1.62 -3.92
N GLY A 271 -14.82 -2.17 -2.97
CA GLY A 271 -15.84 -1.43 -2.22
C GLY A 271 -16.81 -0.61 -3.10
N PRO A 272 -17.22 0.61 -2.67
CA PRO A 272 -18.11 1.48 -3.44
C PRO A 272 -17.46 2.08 -4.70
N HIS A 273 -16.15 1.88 -4.90
CA HIS A 273 -15.41 2.42 -6.04
C HIS A 273 -15.65 1.66 -7.34
N ARG A 274 -16.46 0.60 -7.36
CA ARG A 274 -16.89 -0.05 -8.61
C ARG A 274 -18.19 0.57 -9.11
N THR A 275 -19.30 0.23 -8.45
CA THR A 275 -20.60 0.86 -8.64
C THR A 275 -21.41 0.69 -7.35
N LYS A 276 -22.42 1.55 -7.14
CA LYS A 276 -23.33 1.41 -6.00
C LYS A 276 -24.02 0.03 -5.95
N PRO A 277 -24.62 -0.50 -7.05
CA PRO A 277 -25.22 -1.84 -7.02
C PRO A 277 -24.20 -2.96 -6.74
N PHE A 278 -22.98 -2.83 -7.28
CA PHE A 278 -21.93 -3.80 -7.00
C PHE A 278 -21.60 -3.83 -5.51
N ALA A 279 -21.38 -2.66 -4.91
CA ALA A 279 -21.00 -2.53 -3.51
C ALA A 279 -22.10 -3.03 -2.57
N GLU A 280 -23.36 -2.67 -2.81
CA GLU A 280 -24.50 -3.15 -2.01
C GLU A 280 -24.64 -4.68 -2.07
N GLY A 281 -24.37 -5.29 -3.23
CA GLY A 281 -24.36 -6.75 -3.38
C GLY A 281 -23.20 -7.46 -2.66
N HIS A 282 -22.10 -6.76 -2.41
CA HIS A 282 -20.83 -7.32 -1.90
C HIS A 282 -20.40 -6.74 -0.55
N LEU A 283 -21.27 -6.01 0.15
CA LEU A 283 -21.02 -5.50 1.48
C LEU A 283 -21.16 -6.63 2.53
N TYR A 284 -20.08 -7.37 2.73
CA TYR A 284 -20.03 -8.54 3.60
C TYR A 284 -20.29 -8.20 5.08
N SER A 285 -19.88 -7.02 5.53
CA SER A 285 -20.03 -6.56 6.91
C SER A 285 -21.49 -6.46 7.38
N THR A 286 -22.47 -6.39 6.47
CA THR A 286 -23.91 -6.32 6.81
C THR A 286 -24.56 -7.68 7.04
N LYS A 287 -23.82 -8.77 6.85
CA LYS A 287 -24.32 -10.15 6.90
C LYS A 287 -23.54 -10.91 7.96
N GLU A 288 -24.21 -11.34 9.03
CA GLU A 288 -23.59 -12.16 10.09
C GLU A 288 -22.94 -13.43 9.50
N GLU A 289 -23.55 -13.99 8.47
CA GLU A 289 -23.07 -15.17 7.75
C GLU A 289 -21.67 -14.96 7.17
N SER A 290 -21.31 -13.73 6.81
CA SER A 290 -19.97 -13.41 6.31
C SER A 290 -18.91 -13.54 7.40
N CYS A 291 -19.23 -13.13 8.63
CA CYS A 291 -18.35 -13.28 9.78
C CYS A 291 -18.27 -14.74 10.22
N LEU A 292 -19.40 -15.46 10.18
CA LEU A 292 -19.47 -16.87 10.54
C LEU A 292 -18.72 -17.80 9.59
N ARG A 293 -18.29 -17.33 8.41
CA ARG A 293 -17.33 -18.10 7.60
C ARG A 293 -16.02 -18.35 8.35
N CYS A 294 -15.66 -17.45 9.26
CA CYS A 294 -14.43 -17.52 10.05
C CYS A 294 -14.61 -17.57 11.54
N HIS A 295 -15.79 -17.22 12.06
CA HIS A 295 -16.16 -17.33 13.47
C HIS A 295 -17.06 -18.55 13.72
N ASN A 296 -16.56 -19.74 13.37
CA ASN A 296 -17.22 -21.03 13.61
C ASN A 296 -16.27 -22.09 14.20
N ALA A 297 -16.83 -23.17 14.71
CA ALA A 297 -16.06 -24.23 15.38
C ALA A 297 -15.10 -25.01 14.46
N GLU A 298 -15.32 -25.05 13.15
CA GLU A 298 -14.51 -25.83 12.20
C GLU A 298 -13.10 -25.26 12.04
N VAL A 299 -12.97 -23.92 12.14
CA VAL A 299 -11.69 -23.20 12.01
C VAL A 299 -11.13 -22.71 13.35
N ALA A 300 -11.72 -23.10 14.48
CA ALA A 300 -11.28 -22.66 15.81
C ALA A 300 -9.78 -22.99 16.09
N GLY A 301 -9.29 -24.11 15.55
CA GLY A 301 -7.87 -24.50 15.67
C GLY A 301 -6.88 -23.71 14.79
N CYS A 302 -7.38 -22.76 13.99
CA CYS A 302 -6.56 -21.88 13.15
C CYS A 302 -6.09 -20.62 13.91
N ALA A 303 -6.71 -20.29 15.04
CA ALA A 303 -6.38 -19.13 15.86
C ALA A 303 -5.84 -19.53 17.25
N LYS A 304 -4.95 -18.71 17.80
CA LYS A 304 -4.34 -18.94 19.11
C LYS A 304 -5.29 -18.64 20.29
N ASP A 305 -6.07 -17.57 20.16
CA ASP A 305 -6.95 -17.03 21.21
C ASP A 305 -8.42 -17.07 20.78
N TRP A 306 -8.87 -18.23 20.28
CA TRP A 306 -10.24 -18.40 19.81
C TRP A 306 -11.26 -18.24 20.94
N LYS A 307 -12.25 -17.38 20.75
CA LYS A 307 -13.39 -17.24 21.65
C LYS A 307 -14.56 -18.09 21.15
N THR A 308 -15.03 -19.01 21.98
CA THR A 308 -16.19 -19.86 21.68
C THR A 308 -17.52 -19.10 21.77
N GLU A 309 -17.55 -17.98 22.51
CA GLU A 309 -18.71 -17.10 22.60
C GLU A 309 -18.70 -16.09 21.45
N TRP A 310 -19.67 -16.24 20.53
CA TRP A 310 -19.90 -15.35 19.40
C TRP A 310 -21.18 -14.53 19.60
N ASN A 311 -21.06 -13.20 19.54
CA ASN A 311 -22.18 -12.27 19.46
C ASN A 311 -21.87 -11.24 18.37
N TYR A 312 -22.46 -11.42 17.20
CA TYR A 312 -22.18 -10.60 16.02
C TYR A 312 -22.32 -9.10 16.29
N SER A 313 -23.41 -8.66 16.93
CA SER A 313 -23.65 -7.23 17.19
C SER A 313 -22.61 -6.60 18.12
N GLU A 314 -22.11 -7.33 19.12
CA GLU A 314 -21.07 -6.82 20.03
C GLU A 314 -19.67 -6.83 19.41
N TYR A 315 -19.33 -7.85 18.61
CA TYR A 315 -18.05 -7.87 17.90
C TYR A 315 -18.00 -6.87 16.75
N LEU A 316 -19.12 -6.67 16.04
CA LEU A 316 -19.19 -5.68 14.95
C LEU A 316 -18.86 -4.27 15.45
N LYS A 317 -19.29 -3.89 16.66
CA LYS A 317 -18.96 -2.58 17.27
C LYS A 317 -17.45 -2.37 17.46
N GLN A 318 -16.67 -3.44 17.61
CA GLN A 318 -15.22 -3.34 17.82
C GLN A 318 -14.46 -3.09 16.52
N VAL A 319 -15.06 -3.39 15.37
CA VAL A 319 -14.44 -3.24 14.03
C VAL A 319 -15.14 -2.18 13.16
N ALA A 320 -16.30 -1.69 13.58
CA ALA A 320 -17.03 -0.64 12.88
C ALA A 320 -16.28 0.70 12.93
N HIS A 321 -16.27 1.41 11.79
CA HIS A 321 -15.78 2.78 11.64
C HIS A 321 -16.81 3.65 10.94
N GLY A 322 -16.73 4.96 11.18
CA GLY A 322 -17.70 5.94 10.70
C GLY A 322 -19.04 5.85 11.45
N ALA A 323 -19.65 7.00 11.74
CA ALA A 323 -20.97 7.14 12.39
C ALA A 323 -21.22 6.15 13.56
N GLY A 324 -20.33 6.14 14.55
CA GLY A 324 -20.41 5.28 15.73
C GLY A 324 -19.17 5.29 16.62
N SER A 325 -18.03 5.74 16.08
CA SER A 325 -16.82 6.02 16.85
C SER A 325 -16.90 7.41 17.48
N THR A 326 -16.92 7.47 18.81
CA THR A 326 -16.85 8.72 19.58
C THR A 326 -15.45 9.33 19.49
N THR A 327 -15.07 9.95 18.37
CA THR A 327 -14.05 11.02 18.32
C THR A 327 -14.06 11.77 16.98
N ARG A 328 -14.29 13.09 17.08
CA ARG A 328 -14.22 14.19 16.07
C ARG A 328 -14.97 14.02 14.75
N SER A 329 -16.15 14.65 14.73
CA SER A 329 -16.83 15.14 13.53
C SER A 329 -15.91 15.97 12.63
N VAL A 330 -15.81 15.59 11.36
CA VAL A 330 -15.43 16.49 10.26
C VAL A 330 -16.54 17.56 10.16
N PRO A 331 -16.23 18.86 10.07
CA PRO A 331 -17.26 19.87 9.85
C PRO A 331 -17.92 19.65 8.49
N ASP A 332 -19.24 19.82 8.43
CA ASP A 332 -20.00 19.77 7.18
C ASP A 332 -19.43 20.77 6.14
N PRO A 333 -19.52 20.48 4.83
CA PRO A 333 -19.12 21.42 3.79
C PRO A 333 -19.89 22.74 3.94
N ILE A 334 -19.16 23.85 3.88
CA ILE A 334 -19.74 25.20 3.88
C ILE A 334 -20.63 25.31 2.64
N GLU A 335 -21.94 25.39 2.84
CA GLU A 335 -22.88 25.84 1.81
C GLU A 335 -22.52 27.27 1.42
N ILE A 336 -21.98 27.43 0.21
CA ILE A 336 -21.87 28.74 -0.42
C ILE A 336 -23.27 29.11 -0.90
N GLN A 337 -23.97 29.93 -0.12
CA GLN A 337 -25.20 30.57 -0.59
C GLN A 337 -24.83 31.64 -1.63
N ASN A 338 -25.52 31.59 -2.77
CA ASN A 338 -25.42 32.54 -3.88
C ASN A 338 -25.67 33.99 -3.45
#